data_AF-A0A968JSX0-F1
#
_entry.id   AF-A0A968JSX0-F1
#
_cell.length_a   1.000
_cell.length_b   1.000
_cell.length_c   1.000
_cell.angle_alpha   90.00
_cell.angle_beta   90.00
_cell.angle_gamma   90.00
#
_symmetry.space_group_name_H-M   'P 1'
#
loop_
_entity.id
_entity.type
_entity.pdbx_description
1 polymer ?
#
loop_
_entity_poly.entity_id
_entity_poly.type
_entity_poly.pdbx_seq_one_letter_code
_entity_poly.pdbx_strand_id
1 'polypeptide(L)' 'MTFLKGIIPDIYEYEIIHKNGERKWLNQRNALIRDDQGNPLAVEGVVSDFTDKNK' A
#
# COMPACT_ATOMS: atom_id res chain seq x y z
N MET A 1 2.28 9.28 -12.57
CA MET A 1 1.99 8.05 -13.34
C MET A 1 3.19 7.10 -13.23
N THR A 2 3.45 6.62 -12.00
CA THR A 2 4.69 5.90 -11.61
C THR A 2 4.45 4.40 -11.52
N PHE A 3 3.21 3.99 -11.23
CA PHE A 3 2.78 2.59 -11.08
C PHE A 3 2.99 1.71 -12.31
N LEU A 4 2.87 2.27 -13.53
CA LEU A 4 3.05 1.51 -14.78
C LEU A 4 4.52 1.17 -15.09
N LYS A 5 5.49 1.75 -14.38
CA LYS A 5 6.93 1.48 -14.57
C LYS A 5 7.50 0.48 -13.56
N GLY A 6 6.65 -0.14 -12.72
CA GLY A 6 7.10 -1.05 -11.66
C GLY A 6 7.81 -0.35 -10.49
N ILE A 7 7.84 0.99 -10.49
CA ILE A 7 8.34 1.78 -9.36
C ILE A 7 7.14 2.00 -8.43
N ILE A 8 7.05 1.18 -7.39
CA ILE A 8 6.07 1.34 -6.32
C ILE A 8 6.73 2.22 -5.27
N PRO A 9 6.16 3.40 -4.95
CA PRO A 9 6.67 4.18 -3.84
C PRO A 9 6.49 3.39 -2.54
N ASP A 10 7.45 3.53 -1.62
CA ASP A 10 7.46 2.82 -0.33
C ASP A 10 6.17 3.05 0.48
N ILE A 11 5.54 4.22 0.29
CA ILE A 11 4.26 4.62 0.87
C ILE A 11 3.39 5.21 -0.24
N TYR A 12 2.11 4.82 -0.29
CA TYR A 12 1.09 5.55 -1.04
C TYR A 12 -0.27 5.55 -0.34
N GLU A 13 -1.08 6.54 -0.70
CA GLU A 13 -2.39 6.78 -0.11
C GLU A 13 -3.47 6.64 -1.17
N TYR A 14 -4.58 6.01 -0.80
CA TYR A 14 -5.72 5.80 -1.69
C TYR A 14 -7.03 5.70 -0.90
N GLU A 15 -8.13 6.06 -1.57
CA GLU A 15 -9.47 5.92 -1.02
C GLU A 15 -10.05 4.54 -1.39
N ILE A 16 -10.75 3.91 -0.45
CA ILE A 16 -11.56 2.71 -0.69
C ILE A 16 -13.01 2.93 -0.30
N ILE A 17 -13.88 2.10 -0.84
CA ILE A 17 -15.26 1.94 -0.36
C ILE A 17 -15.30 0.67 0.49
N HIS A 18 -15.53 0.84 1.79
CA HIS A 18 -15.67 -0.26 2.73
C HIS A 18 -17.00 -1.01 2.50
N LYS A 19 -17.12 -2.24 3.00
CA LYS A 19 -18.31 -3.10 2.75
C LYS A 19 -19.64 -2.44 3.17
N ASN A 20 -19.60 -1.58 4.18
CA ASN A 20 -20.76 -0.81 4.66
C ASN A 20 -21.08 0.45 3.83
N GLY A 21 -20.31 0.74 2.77
CA GLY A 21 -20.48 1.90 1.90
C GLY A 21 -19.69 3.14 2.33
N GLU A 22 -19.00 3.10 3.47
CA GLU A 22 -18.16 4.22 3.92
C GLU A 22 -16.92 4.38 3.06
N ARG A 23 -16.52 5.62 2.83
CA ARG A 23 -15.23 5.92 2.19
C ARG A 23 -14.15 6.05 3.25
N LYS A 24 -13.03 5.37 3.04
CA LYS A 24 -11.88 5.38 3.95
C LYS A 24 -10.60 5.72 3.20
N TRP A 25 -9.79 6.57 3.80
CA TRP A 25 -8.44 6.86 3.34
C TRP A 25 -7.46 5.88 3.97
N LEU A 26 -6.73 5.17 3.12
CA LEU A 26 -5.75 4.17 3.53
C LEU A 26 -4.35 4.60 3.13
N ASN A 27 -3.42 4.45 4.06
CA ASN A 27 -1.99 4.55 3.82
C ASN A 27 -1.44 3.13 3.71
N GLN A 28 -0.84 2.78 2.58
CA GLN A 28 -0.22 1.48 2.38
C GLN A 28 1.29 1.61 2.23
N ARG A 29 1.99 0.72 2.91
CA ARG A 29 3.43 0.50 2.80
C ARG A 29 3.70 -0.89 2.29
N ASN A 30 4.62 -1.04 1.35
CA ASN A 30 5.00 -2.34 0.82
C ASN A 30 6.51 -2.55 0.93
N ALA A 31 6.91 -3.75 1.36
CA ALA A 31 8.28 -4.21 1.34
C ALA A 31 8.38 -5.48 0.48
N LEU A 32 9.40 -5.55 -0.38
CA LEU A 32 9.68 -6.76 -1.14
C LEU A 32 10.56 -7.69 -0.31
N ILE A 33 10.01 -8.84 0.07
CA ILE A 33 10.76 -9.91 0.73
C ILE A 33 11.50 -10.69 -0.35
N ARG A 34 12.81 -10.87 -0.17
CA ARG A 34 13.68 -11.60 -1.08
C ARG A 34 14.20 -12.87 -0.42
N ASP A 35 14.48 -13.88 -1.23
CA ASP A 35 15.23 -15.05 -0.78
C ASP A 35 16.73 -14.74 -0.60
N ASP A 36 17.50 -15.74 -0.15
CA ASP A 36 18.96 -15.60 0.05
C ASP A 36 19.73 -15.32 -1.25
N GLN A 37 19.12 -15.57 -2.41
CA GLN A 37 19.69 -15.30 -3.73
C GLN A 37 19.27 -13.92 -4.28
N GLY A 38 18.48 -13.15 -3.52
CA GLY A 38 17.97 -11.84 -3.91
C GLY A 38 16.74 -11.87 -4.82
N ASN A 39 16.18 -13.05 -5.10
CA ASN A 39 14.98 -13.18 -5.93
C ASN A 39 13.74 -12.74 -5.14
N PRO A 40 12.74 -12.11 -5.78
CA PRO A 40 11.46 -11.81 -5.16
C PRO A 40 10.77 -13.07 -4.62
N LEU A 41 10.51 -13.11 -3.32
CA LEU A 41 9.81 -14.22 -2.66
C LEU A 41 8.37 -13.85 -2.32
N ALA A 42 8.16 -12.64 -1.79
CA ALA A 42 6.84 -12.14 -1.41
C ALA A 42 6.81 -10.61 -1.34
N VAL A 43 5.61 -10.04 -1.27
CA VAL A 43 5.39 -8.63 -0.91
C VAL A 43 4.68 -8.60 0.44
N GLU A 44 5.27 -7.92 1.41
CA GLU A 44 4.62 -7.62 2.68
C GLU A 44 4.00 -6.22 2.60
N GLY A 45 2.70 -6.14 2.86
CA GLY A 45 1.95 -4.89 2.82
C GLY A 45 1.34 -4.58 4.18
N VAL A 46 1.61 -3.38 4.72
CA VAL A 46 0.93 -2.85 5.91
C VAL A 46 -0.01 -1.74 5.47
N VAL A 47 -1.31 -1.93 5.74
CA VAL A 47 -2.36 -0.97 5.41
C VAL A 47 -2.90 -0.37 6.70
N SER A 48 -2.89 0.95 6.80
CA SER A 48 -3.39 1.70 7.96
C SER A 48 -4.49 2.66 7.53
N ASP A 49 -5.60 2.68 8.27
CA ASP A 49 -6.62 3.72 8.14
C ASP A 49 -6.07 5.03 8.69
N PHE A 50 -6.09 6.10 7.89
CA PHE A 50 -5.66 7.43 8.30
C PHE A 50 -6.73 8.50 8.06
N THR A 51 -8.00 8.09 7.93
CA THR A 51 -9.13 8.98 7.68
C THR A 51 -9.20 10.13 8.70
N ASP A 52 -8.80 9.92 9.96
CA ASP A 52 -8.78 10.96 11.00
C ASP A 52 -7.59 11.94 10.90
N LYS A 53 -6.51 11.60 10.19
CA LYS A 53 -5.34 12.50 10.06
C LYS A 53 -5.54 13.62 9.03
N ASN A 54 -6.61 13.54 8.23
CA ASN A 54 -6.99 14.54 7.23
C ASN A 54 -8.17 15.43 7.68
N LYS A 55 -8.57 15.38 8.96
CA LYS A 55 -9.54 16.31 9.54
C LYS A 55 -8.89 17.55 10.13
#